data_AF-A0A956F5L1-F1
#
_entry.id   AF-A0A956F5L1-F1
#
_cell.length_a   1.000
_cell.length_b   1.000
_cell.length_c   1.000
_cell.angle_alpha   90.00
_cell.angle_beta   90.00
_cell.angle_gamma   90.00
#
_symmetry.space_group_name_H-M   'P 1'
#
loop_
_entity.id
_entity.type
_entity.pdbx_description
1 polymer ?
#
loop_
_entity_poly.entity_id
_entity_poly.type
_entity_poly.pdbx_seq_one_letter_code
_entity_poly.pdbx_strand_id
1 'polypeptide(L)'
;MLIVFVVFLDANRSDDAFLSDELLEETQAQVMTAAQAKAIGFEGVPDDPNVCLVAVAPRDKGFVQAALERAASVTGFKVHEVNA
;
A
#
# COMPACT_ATOMS: atom_id res chain seq x y z
N MET A 1 -14.41 -0.76 -8.80
CA MET A 1 -12.98 -0.73 -9.17
C MET A 1 -12.16 -0.10 -8.06
N LEU A 2 -11.14 -0.80 -7.59
CA LEU A 2 -10.24 -0.44 -6.50
C LEU A 2 -8.80 -0.50 -7.03
N ILE A 3 -7.95 0.42 -6.59
CA ILE A 3 -6.52 0.38 -6.91
C ILE A 3 -5.78 -0.17 -5.70
N VAL A 4 -4.90 -1.14 -5.92
CA VAL A 4 -4.13 -1.78 -4.87
C VAL A 4 -2.65 -1.65 -5.19
N PHE A 5 -1.92 -1.01 -4.29
CA PHE A 5 -0.47 -0.95 -4.33
C PHE A 5 0.09 -2.07 -3.48
N VAL A 6 0.90 -2.96 -4.05
CA VAL A 6 1.74 -3.89 -3.30
C VAL A 6 3.07 -3.19 -3.07
N VAL A 7 3.31 -2.74 -1.85
CA VAL A 7 4.44 -1.89 -1.48
C VAL A 7 5.50 -2.75 -0.81
N PHE A 8 6.73 -2.63 -1.30
CA PHE A 8 7.92 -3.27 -0.74
C PHE A 8 8.63 -2.23 0.11
N LEU A 9 8.80 -2.55 1.38
CA LEU A 9 9.40 -1.67 2.37
C LEU A 9 10.84 -2.09 2.65
N ASP A 10 11.65 -1.14 3.11
CA ASP A 10 13.00 -1.44 3.58
C ASP A 10 12.94 -2.29 4.87
N ALA A 11 13.82 -3.29 4.97
CA ALA A 11 13.89 -4.20 6.11
C ALA A 11 14.46 -3.54 7.38
N ASN A 12 15.20 -2.43 7.22
CA ASN A 12 15.75 -1.63 8.31
C ASN A 12 14.87 -0.42 8.64
N ARG A 13 13.63 -0.36 8.14
CA ARG A 13 12.74 0.75 8.49
C ARG A 13 12.52 0.76 10.00
N SER A 14 12.57 1.94 10.59
CA SER A 14 11.85 2.21 11.84
C SER A 14 10.35 2.05 11.56
N ASP A 15 9.54 1.73 12.57
CA ASP A 15 8.07 1.62 12.47
C ASP A 15 7.35 2.93 12.04
N ASP A 16 8.09 3.91 11.50
CA ASP A 16 7.56 5.13 10.90
C ASP A 16 6.56 4.80 9.78
N ALA A 17 5.40 5.45 9.87
CA ALA A 17 4.39 5.39 8.84
C ALA A 17 4.95 5.95 7.52
N PHE A 18 4.96 5.14 6.47
CA PHE A 18 5.46 5.53 5.14
C PHE A 18 4.45 6.39 4.35
N LEU A 19 3.22 6.53 4.86
CA LEU A 19 2.21 7.48 4.43
C LEU A 19 1.81 8.32 5.63
N SER A 20 1.56 9.61 5.43
CA SER A 20 1.08 10.49 6.50
C SER A 20 -0.37 10.18 6.88
N ASP A 21 -0.71 10.37 8.15
CA ASP A 21 -2.08 10.20 8.64
C ASP A 21 -3.08 11.10 7.88
N GLU A 22 -2.67 12.34 7.55
CA GLU A 22 -3.47 13.27 6.75
C GLU A 22 -3.82 12.69 5.39
N LEU A 23 -2.85 12.09 4.68
CA LEU A 23 -3.09 11.47 3.38
C LEU A 23 -4.01 10.26 3.51
N LEU A 24 -3.84 9.43 4.55
CA LEU A 24 -4.70 8.28 4.80
C LEU A 24 -6.14 8.72 5.06
N GLU A 25 -6.33 9.80 5.83
CA GLU A 25 -7.64 10.36 6.14
C GLU A 25 -8.30 10.98 4.89
N GLU A 26 -7.57 11.75 4.10
CA GLU A 26 -8.10 12.38 2.88
C GLU A 26 -8.47 11.35 1.79
N THR A 27 -7.61 10.35 1.58
CA THR A 27 -7.79 9.36 0.51
C THR A 27 -8.62 8.15 0.93
N GLN A 28 -8.91 8.02 2.23
CA GLN A 28 -9.51 6.82 2.82
C GLN A 28 -8.73 5.55 2.47
N ALA A 29 -7.40 5.67 2.33
CA ALA A 29 -6.52 4.58 1.99
C ALA A 29 -6.51 3.53 3.10
N GLN A 30 -6.64 2.26 2.73
CA GLN A 30 -6.51 1.16 3.67
C GLN A 30 -5.15 0.51 3.52
N VAL A 31 -4.33 0.61 4.56
CA VAL A 31 -3.06 -0.10 4.67
C VAL A 31 -3.29 -1.43 5.37
N MET A 32 -2.80 -2.52 4.77
CA MET A 32 -2.92 -3.86 5.32
C MET A 32 -1.62 -4.63 5.15
N THR A 33 -1.34 -5.53 6.09
CA THR A 33 -0.22 -6.47 5.97
C THR A 33 -0.51 -7.53 4.90
N ALA A 34 0.54 -8.21 4.43
CA ALA A 34 0.36 -9.35 3.53
C ALA A 34 -0.59 -10.42 4.09
N ALA A 35 -0.53 -10.69 5.40
CA ALA A 35 -1.41 -11.64 6.07
C ALA A 35 -2.88 -11.18 6.07
N GLN A 36 -3.13 -9.89 6.35
CA GLN A 36 -4.48 -9.32 6.32
C GLN A 36 -5.06 -9.33 4.91
N ALA A 37 -4.27 -9.00 3.89
CA ALA A 37 -4.71 -9.04 2.50
C ALA A 37 -5.11 -10.46 2.06
N LYS A 38 -4.31 -11.48 2.42
CA LYS A 38 -4.66 -12.88 2.16
C LYS A 38 -5.96 -13.29 2.85
N ALA A 39 -6.17 -12.84 4.09
CA ALA A 39 -7.37 -13.16 4.86
C ALA A 39 -8.67 -12.64 4.20
N ILE A 40 -8.59 -11.55 3.43
CA ILE A 40 -9.72 -10.98 2.69
C ILE A 40 -9.77 -11.43 1.22
N GLY A 41 -8.93 -12.38 0.82
CA GLY A 41 -8.98 -13.03 -0.49
C GLY A 41 -8.05 -12.44 -1.56
N PHE A 42 -7.09 -11.59 -1.21
CA PHE A 42 -6.04 -11.19 -2.17
C PHE A 42 -5.07 -12.35 -2.42
N GLU A 43 -5.01 -12.79 -3.67
CA GLU A 43 -4.06 -13.80 -4.13
C GLU A 43 -2.77 -13.15 -4.68
N GLY A 44 -1.67 -13.91 -4.71
CA GLY A 44 -0.40 -13.45 -5.28
C GLY A 44 0.39 -12.45 -4.41
N VAL A 45 -0.03 -12.22 -3.18
CA VAL A 45 0.69 -11.39 -2.21
C VAL A 45 1.90 -12.16 -1.63
N PRO A 46 3.14 -11.65 -1.75
CA PRO A 46 4.31 -12.25 -1.11
C PRO A 46 4.11 -12.40 0.40
N ASP A 47 4.54 -13.53 0.96
CA ASP A 47 4.51 -13.75 2.41
C ASP A 47 5.74 -13.12 3.08
N ASP A 48 5.81 -11.79 3.06
CA ASP A 48 6.97 -11.03 3.54
C ASP A 48 6.52 -9.94 4.54
N PRO A 49 7.12 -9.85 5.74
CA PRO A 49 6.81 -8.80 6.71
C PRO A 49 7.16 -7.38 6.24
N ASN A 50 7.95 -7.26 5.18
CA ASN A 50 8.28 -6.02 4.51
C ASN A 50 7.37 -5.73 3.30
N VAL A 51 6.29 -6.49 3.15
CA VAL A 51 5.26 -6.21 2.16
C VAL A 51 3.98 -5.77 2.84
N CYS A 52 3.48 -4.62 2.42
CA CYS A 52 2.15 -4.13 2.77
C CYS A 52 1.36 -3.84 1.49
N LEU A 53 0.04 -3.81 1.64
CA LEU A 53 -0.85 -3.39 0.58
C LEU A 53 -1.54 -2.10 0.97
N VAL A 54 -1.69 -1.20 0.00
CA VAL A 54 -2.44 0.04 0.15
C VAL A 54 -3.57 0.02 -0.87
N ALA A 55 -4.79 -0.09 -0.39
CA ALA A 55 -6.00 -0.07 -1.21
C ALA A 55 -6.63 1.32 -1.21
N VAL A 56 -6.92 1.86 -2.40
CA VAL A 56 -7.46 3.21 -2.59
C VAL A 56 -8.52 3.26 -3.68
N ALA A 57 -9.37 4.28 -3.64
CA ALA A 57 -10.27 4.56 -4.74
C ALA A 57 -9.47 5.02 -5.99
N PRO A 58 -9.96 4.76 -7.23
CA PRO A 58 -9.25 5.13 -8.45
C PRO A 58 -8.89 6.61 -8.58
N ARG A 59 -9.74 7.50 -8.05
CA ARG A 59 -9.49 8.96 -8.04
C ARG A 59 -8.26 9.35 -7.20
N ASP A 60 -7.92 8.55 -6.20
CA ASP A 60 -6.87 8.84 -5.21
C ASP A 60 -5.54 8.18 -5.58
N LYS A 61 -5.51 7.37 -6.65
CA LYS A 61 -4.33 6.68 -7.19
C LYS A 61 -3.12 7.60 -7.34
N GLY A 62 -3.32 8.78 -7.93
CA GLY A 62 -2.22 9.72 -8.20
C GLY A 62 -1.58 10.27 -6.93
N PHE A 63 -2.39 10.61 -5.93
CA PHE A 63 -1.90 11.14 -4.66
C PHE A 63 -1.10 10.09 -3.89
N VAL A 64 -1.64 8.88 -3.77
CA VAL A 64 -0.97 7.80 -3.05
C VAL A 64 0.28 7.32 -3.79
N GLN A 65 0.24 7.21 -5.13
CA GLN A 65 1.44 6.87 -5.90
C GLN A 65 2.55 7.90 -5.69
N ALA A 66 2.24 9.19 -5.77
CA ALA A 66 3.23 10.26 -5.57
C ALA A 66 3.81 10.25 -4.14
N ALA A 67 3.01 9.88 -3.14
CA ALA A 67 3.48 9.73 -1.76
C ALA A 67 4.43 8.53 -1.63
N LEU A 68 4.09 7.38 -2.21
CA LEU A 68 4.93 6.18 -2.21
C LEU A 68 6.27 6.40 -2.92
N GLU A 69 6.28 7.12 -4.04
CA GLU A 69 7.51 7.47 -4.77
C GLU A 69 8.47 8.36 -3.97
N ARG A 70 7.95 9.12 -2.98
CA ARG A 70 8.74 10.03 -2.13
C ARG A 70 9.12 9.41 -0.79
N ALA A 71 8.50 8.31 -0.40
CA ALA A 71 8.71 7.69 0.89
C ALA A 71 10.07 6.98 0.94
N ALA A 72 10.96 7.41 1.84
CA ALA A 72 12.30 6.87 1.95
C ALA A 72 12.34 5.39 2.41
N SER A 73 11.30 4.93 3.10
CA SER A 73 11.16 3.55 3.55
C SER A 73 10.56 2.61 2.49
N VAL A 74 10.15 3.13 1.32
CA VAL A 74 9.63 2.34 0.20
C VAL A 74 10.75 2.04 -0.78
N THR A 75 11.02 0.75 -1.01
CA THR A 75 12.03 0.29 -1.98
C THR A 75 11.44 0.08 -3.37
N GLY A 76 10.11 -0.06 -3.45
CA GLY A 76 9.36 -0.12 -4.70
C GLY A 76 7.91 -0.52 -4.47
N PHE A 77 7.09 -0.51 -5.52
CA PHE A 77 5.71 -0.99 -5.46
C PHE A 77 5.22 -1.52 -6.80
N LYS A 78 4.18 -2.36 -6.75
CA LYS A 78 3.39 -2.79 -7.91
C LYS A 78 1.97 -2.26 -7.80
N VAL A 79 1.34 -1.97 -8.93
CA VAL A 79 -0.04 -1.46 -8.97
C VAL A 79 -0.94 -2.49 -9.62
N HIS A 80 -2.05 -2.78 -8.96
CA HIS A 80 -3.10 -3.67 -9.45
C HIS A 80 -4.44 -2.94 -9.47
N GLU A 81 -5.19 -3.14 -10.55
CA GLU A 81 -6.56 -2.64 -10.66
C GLU A 81 -7.51 -3.81 -10.45
N VAL A 82 -8.35 -3.70 -9.43
CA VAL A 82 -9.27 -4.78 -9.01
C VAL A 82 -10.69 -4.34 -9.29
N ASN A 83 -11.37 -5.09 -10.14
CA ASN A 83 -12.80 -4.96 -10.32
C ASN A 83 -13.49 -5.79 -9.25
N ALA A 84 -13.80 -5.14 -8.12
CA ALA A 84 -14.83 -5.61 -7.20
C ALA A 84 -16.22 -5.48 -7.84
#